data_AF-A0A5K0WX60-F1
#
_entry.id   AF-A0A5K0WX60-F1
#
_cell.length_a   1.000
_cell.length_b   1.000
_cell.length_c   1.000
_cell.angle_alpha   90.00
_cell.angle_beta   90.00
_cell.angle_gamma   90.00
#
_symmetry.space_group_name_H-M   'P 1'
#
loop_
_entity.id
_entity.type
_entity.pdbx_description
1 polymer ?
#
loop_
_entity_poly.entity_id
_entity_poly.type
_entity_poly.pdbx_seq_one_letter_code
_entity_poly.pdbx_strand_id
1 'polypeptide(L)' 'KFSDIYDEEHFIRTLRGTVRVVNKLPEYIMDRYDHNMSKVFNFRIKAWSSIQYYKDVVLPKLLEE' A
#
# COMPACT_ATOMS: atom_id res chain seq x y z
N LYS A 1 -11.22 -18.92 8.34
CA LYS A 1 -10.91 -17.85 7.35
C LYS A 1 -9.76 -17.00 7.89
N PHE A 2 -9.09 -16.20 7.05
CA PHE A 2 -7.98 -15.34 7.50
C PHE A 2 -8.42 -14.37 8.62
N SER A 3 -9.67 -13.92 8.58
CA SER A 3 -10.34 -13.17 9.65
C SER A 3 -10.31 -13.84 11.03
N ASP A 4 -10.18 -15.16 11.09
CA ASP A 4 -10.25 -15.91 12.36
C ASP A 4 -8.88 -15.93 13.06
N ILE A 5 -7.82 -15.52 12.36
CA ILE A 5 -6.44 -15.47 12.83
C ILE A 5 -5.82 -14.06 12.73
N TYR A 6 -6.59 -13.07 12.26
CA TYR A 6 -6.13 -11.71 12.04
C TYR A 6 -7.14 -10.69 12.57
N ASP A 7 -6.73 -9.96 13.60
CA ASP A 7 -7.50 -8.88 14.19
C ASP A 7 -7.21 -7.58 13.40
N GLU A 8 -8.03 -7.34 12.38
CA GLU A 8 -7.94 -6.16 11.52
C GLU A 8 -8.12 -4.86 12.33
N GLU A 9 -9.04 -4.85 13.30
CA GLU A 9 -9.31 -3.66 14.10
C GLU A 9 -8.10 -3.32 14.99
N HIS A 10 -7.50 -4.32 15.63
CA HIS A 10 -6.28 -4.15 16.40
C HIS A 10 -5.14 -3.62 15.52
N PHE A 11 -4.94 -4.19 14.33
CA PHE A 11 -3.91 -3.74 13.39
C PHE A 11 -4.13 -2.28 12.94
N ILE A 12 -5.35 -1.90 12.57
CA ILE A 12 -5.64 -0.52 12.18
C ILE A 12 -5.43 0.43 13.36
N ARG A 13 -5.79 0.00 14.58
CA ARG A 13 -5.60 0.80 15.80
C ARG A 13 -4.13 1.00 16.15
N THR A 14 -3.26 0.00 15.98
CA THR A 14 -1.82 0.14 16.26
C THR A 14 -1.13 1.12 15.30
N LEU A 15 -1.70 1.31 14.12
CA LEU A 15 -1.23 2.29 13.12
C LEU A 15 -1.77 3.71 13.35
N ARG A 16 -2.65 3.91 14.34
CA ARG A 16 -3.27 5.21 14.60
C ARG A 16 -2.19 6.24 14.99
N GLY A 17 -2.09 7.31 14.23
CA GLY A 17 -1.16 8.42 14.47
C GLY A 17 0.16 8.32 13.70
N THR A 18 0.47 7.18 13.09
CA THR A 18 1.63 7.04 12.19
C THR A 18 1.22 7.10 10.73
N VAL A 19 0.04 6.58 10.40
CA VAL A 19 -0.51 6.59 9.04
C VAL A 19 -2.02 6.84 9.05
N ARG A 20 -2.56 7.31 7.92
CA ARG A 20 -4.01 7.40 7.70
C ARG A 20 -4.49 6.15 6.98
N VAL A 21 -5.31 5.36 7.65
CA VAL A 21 -5.98 4.20 7.06
C VAL A 21 -7.33 4.61 6.50
N VAL A 22 -7.65 4.19 5.27
CA VAL A 22 -8.94 4.45 4.61
C VAL A 22 -9.50 3.15 4.05
N ASN A 23 -10.80 2.91 4.25
CA ASN A 23 -11.47 1.67 3.79
C ASN A 23 -11.76 1.67 2.28
N LYS A 24 -11.78 2.86 1.67
CA LYS A 24 -11.98 3.04 0.23
C LYS A 24 -10.92 3.98 -0.30
N LEU A 25 -10.45 3.70 -1.51
CA LEU A 25 -9.53 4.57 -2.20
C LEU A 25 -10.22 5.92 -2.46
N PRO A 26 -9.59 7.06 -2.12
CA PRO A 26 -10.20 8.36 -2.37
C PRO A 26 -10.40 8.61 -3.87
N GLU A 27 -11.48 9.31 -4.22
CA GLU A 27 -11.88 9.57 -5.61
C GLU A 27 -10.82 10.35 -6.38
N TYR A 28 -10.22 11.37 -5.77
CA TYR A 28 -9.12 12.14 -6.37
C TYR A 28 -7.89 11.30 -6.75
N ILE A 29 -7.68 10.13 -6.11
CA ILE A 29 -6.62 9.19 -6.50
C ILE A 29 -7.07 8.41 -7.73
N MET A 30 -8.33 7.97 -7.80
CA MET A 30 -8.87 7.25 -8.96
C MET A 30 -8.92 8.13 -10.20
N ASP A 31 -9.24 9.41 -10.05
CA ASP A 31 -9.28 10.41 -11.12
C ASP A 31 -7.93 10.52 -11.84
N ARG A 32 -6.81 10.48 -11.09
CA ARG A 32 -5.44 10.49 -11.66
C ARG A 32 -5.21 9.36 -12.67
N TYR A 33 -5.91 8.23 -12.51
CA TYR A 33 -5.74 7.04 -13.33
C TYR A 33 -6.94 6.76 -14.24
N ASP A 34 -7.80 7.76 -14.50
CA ASP A 34 -9.03 7.62 -15.29
C ASP A 34 -9.91 6.44 -14.83
N HIS A 35 -9.98 6.23 -13.52
CA HIS A 35 -10.68 5.07 -12.92
C HIS A 35 -10.19 3.71 -13.43
N ASN A 36 -8.99 3.64 -14.01
CA ASN A 36 -8.39 2.44 -14.56
C ASN A 36 -7.13 2.06 -13.78
N MET A 37 -7.29 1.16 -12.82
CA MET A 37 -6.19 0.66 -11.98
C MET A 37 -5.08 -0.06 -12.75
N SER A 38 -5.33 -0.50 -13.99
CA SER A 38 -4.25 -1.07 -14.84
C SER A 38 -3.23 -0.02 -15.27
N LYS A 39 -3.54 1.28 -15.14
CA LYS A 39 -2.58 2.38 -15.38
C LYS A 39 -1.65 2.65 -14.20
N VAL A 40 -1.93 2.08 -13.02
CA VAL A 40 -1.07 2.23 -11.83
C VAL A 40 0.18 1.38 -12.02
N PHE A 41 1.36 2.00 -11.81
CA PHE A 41 2.62 1.27 -11.88
C PHE A 41 2.69 0.17 -10.81
N ASN A 42 2.94 -1.06 -11.25
CA ASN A 42 3.05 -2.21 -10.36
C ASN A 42 4.53 -2.48 -10.04
N PHE A 43 4.93 -2.23 -8.78
CA PHE A 43 6.29 -2.41 -8.30
C PHE A 43 6.78 -3.88 -8.28
N ARG A 44 5.91 -4.87 -8.58
CA ARG A 44 6.19 -6.33 -8.64
C ARG A 44 7.21 -6.79 -7.60
N ILE A 45 6.94 -6.47 -6.34
CA ILE A 45 7.82 -6.79 -5.23
C ILE A 45 7.75 -8.29 -4.96
N LYS A 46 8.91 -8.96 -4.83
CA LYS A 46 8.94 -10.37 -4.42
C LYS A 46 8.48 -10.48 -2.96
N ALA A 47 7.64 -11.47 -2.68
CA ALA A 47 7.27 -11.80 -1.32
C ALA A 47 8.53 -12.05 -0.47
N TRP A 48 8.53 -11.59 0.78
CA TRP A 48 9.67 -11.70 1.71
C TRP A 48 10.95 -11.00 1.25
N SER A 49 10.86 -10.01 0.36
CA SER A 49 12.00 -9.12 0.06
C SER A 49 12.57 -8.51 1.35
N SER A 50 13.90 -8.39 1.41
CA SER A 50 14.58 -7.78 2.55
C SER A 50 14.21 -6.31 2.70
N ILE A 51 14.34 -5.77 3.91
CA ILE A 51 14.15 -4.33 4.16
C ILE A 51 15.05 -3.48 3.25
N GLN A 52 16.27 -3.94 2.99
CA GLN A 52 17.22 -3.24 2.12
C GLN A 52 16.69 -3.14 0.67
N TYR A 53 16.04 -4.18 0.16
CA TYR A 53 15.41 -4.14 -1.16
C TYR A 53 14.33 -3.06 -1.25
N TYR A 54 13.52 -2.88 -0.21
CA TYR A 54 12.54 -1.81 -0.17
C TYR A 54 13.19 -0.42 -0.18
N LYS A 55 14.28 -0.24 0.56
CA LYS A 55 15.01 1.04 0.63
C LYS A 55 15.71 1.38 -0.67
N ASP A 56 16.38 0.43 -1.29
CA ASP A 56 17.30 0.71 -2.40
C ASP A 56 16.63 0.59 -3.78
N VAL A 57 15.57 -0.21 -3.89
CA VAL A 57 14.95 -0.52 -5.19
C VAL A 57 13.53 0.03 -5.30
N VAL A 58 12.73 -0.12 -4.25
CA VAL A 58 11.31 0.25 -4.29
C VAL A 58 11.12 1.74 -3.99
N LEU A 59 11.77 2.25 -2.95
CA LEU A 59 11.62 3.64 -2.51
C LEU A 59 12.01 4.66 -3.59
N PRO A 60 13.15 4.55 -4.32
CA PRO A 60 13.48 5.52 -5.36
C PRO A 60 12.43 5.59 -6.45
N LYS A 61 11.91 4.45 -6.90
CA LYS A 61 10.85 4.38 -7.92
C LYS A 61 9.52 4.97 -7.43
N LEU A 62 9.21 4.85 -6.14
CA LEU A 62 8.02 5.47 -5.54
C LEU A 62 8.13 7.00 -5.48
N LEU A 63 9.35 7.54 -5.38
CA LEU A 63 9.59 8.99 -5.32
C LEU A 63 9.68 9.64 -6.71
N GLU A 64 9.91 8.86 -7.76
CA GLU A 64 9.93 9.30 -9.16
C GLU A 64 8.51 9.42 -9.78
N GLU A 65 7.50 8.80 -9.16
CA GLU A 65 6.07 8.88 -9.53
C GLU A 65 5.37 10.13 -8.93
#